data_AF-A0A3N5Y8B9-F1
#
_entry.id   AF-A0A3N5Y8B9-F1
#
_cell.length_a   1.000
_cell.length_b   1.000
_cell.length_c   1.000
_cell.angle_alpha   90.00
_cell.angle_beta   90.00
_cell.angle_gamma   90.00
#
_symmetry.space_group_name_H-M   'P 1'
#
loop_
_entity.id
_entity.type
_entity.pdbx_description
1 polymer ?
#
loop_
_entity_poly.entity_id
_entity_poly.type
_entity_poly.pdbx_seq_one_letter_code
_entity_poly.pdbx_strand_id
1 'polypeptide(L)' 'MTTAHIGQPTSRVDGRAKVTGVATDAAEDHVPDLVDGVVVSSAMATDTITRIAAADTRARDGVLQVFTH' A
#
# COMPACT_ATOMS: atom_id res chain seq x y z
N MET A 1 -21.02 -35.15 12.07
CA MET A 1 -20.56 -34.00 11.26
C MET A 1 -21.32 -33.99 9.96
N THR A 2 -21.88 -32.85 9.58
CA THR A 2 -22.67 -32.70 8.34
C THR A 2 -21.71 -32.40 7.18
N THR A 3 -21.72 -33.22 6.13
CA THR A 3 -20.81 -33.12 4.98
C THR A 3 -21.45 -32.45 3.76
N ALA A 4 -22.65 -31.87 3.91
CA ALA A 4 -23.47 -31.35 2.81
C ALA A 4 -22.79 -30.31 1.90
N HIS A 5 -21.73 -29.65 2.36
CA HIS A 5 -20.99 -28.64 1.60
C HIS A 5 -19.57 -29.08 1.21
N ILE A 6 -19.10 -30.23 1.70
CA ILE A 6 -17.74 -30.72 1.43
C ILE A 6 -17.71 -31.34 0.03
N GLY A 7 -16.77 -30.91 -0.81
CA GLY A 7 -16.60 -31.41 -2.18
C GLY A 7 -17.62 -30.87 -3.19
N GLN A 8 -18.50 -29.95 -2.80
CA GLN A 8 -19.48 -29.34 -3.71
C GLN A 8 -18.89 -28.10 -4.42
N PRO A 9 -19.13 -27.91 -5.72
CA PRO A 9 -18.67 -26.74 -6.47
C PRO A 9 -19.53 -25.52 -6.11
N THR A 10 -19.22 -24.88 -4.99
CA THR A 10 -19.93 -23.70 -4.51
C THR A 10 -19.36 -22.42 -5.13
N SER A 11 -20.22 -21.45 -5.42
CA SER A 11 -19.75 -20.12 -5.82
C SER A 11 -18.99 -19.47 -4.67
N ARG A 12 -17.91 -18.76 -4.99
CA ARG A 12 -17.12 -18.04 -3.98
C ARG A 12 -17.94 -16.93 -3.35
N VAL A 13 -17.82 -16.77 -2.03
CA VAL A 13 -18.49 -15.71 -1.25
C VAL A 13 -18.13 -14.31 -1.74
N ASP A 14 -16.88 -14.11 -2.15
CA ASP A 14 -16.35 -12.85 -2.68
C ASP A 14 -16.48 -12.73 -4.21
N GLY A 15 -17.01 -13.77 -4.87
CA GLY A 15 -16.96 -13.91 -6.32
C GLY A 15 -17.66 -12.77 -7.05
N ARG A 16 -18.89 -12.43 -6.64
CA ARG A 16 -19.65 -11.35 -7.27
C ARG A 16 -18.93 -10.01 -7.14
N ALA A 17 -18.41 -9.68 -5.96
CA ALA A 17 -17.73 -8.42 -5.73
C ALA A 17 -16.52 -8.25 -6.67
N LYS A 18 -15.73 -9.33 -6.83
CA LYS A 18 -14.52 -9.35 -7.66
C LYS A 18 -14.79 -9.33 -9.17
N VAL A 19 -15.94 -9.81 -9.64
CA VAL A 19 -16.27 -9.82 -11.10
C VAL A 19 -17.14 -8.64 -11.54
N THR A 20 -17.61 -7.81 -10.60
CA THR A 20 -18.47 -6.65 -10.90
C THR A 20 -17.81 -5.31 -10.61
N GLY A 21 -16.55 -5.31 -10.13
CA GLY A 21 -15.81 -4.08 -9.81
C GLY A 21 -16.31 -3.37 -8.55
N VAL A 22 -17.05 -4.06 -7.67
CA VAL A 22 -17.52 -3.50 -6.39
C VAL A 22 -16.70 -3.98 -5.20
N ALA A 23 -15.70 -4.82 -5.43
CA ALA A 23 -14.67 -5.11 -4.43
C ALA A 23 -13.76 -3.89 -4.32
N THR A 24 -13.60 -3.37 -3.10
CA THR A 24 -12.71 -2.25 -2.81
C THR A 24 -11.32 -2.76 -2.47
N ASP A 25 -10.31 -2.27 -3.18
CA ASP A 25 -8.91 -2.48 -2.86
C ASP A 25 -8.32 -1.28 -2.11
N ALA A 26 -7.21 -1.49 -1.39
CA ALA A 26 -6.63 -0.49 -0.47
C ALA A 26 -6.25 0.86 -1.15
N ALA A 27 -6.08 0.88 -2.47
CA ALA A 27 -5.76 2.09 -3.23
C ALA A 27 -7.00 2.94 -3.58
N GLU A 28 -8.21 2.43 -3.33
CA GLU A 28 -9.47 3.07 -3.73
C GLU A 28 -10.11 3.86 -2.58
N ASP A 29 -9.60 3.69 -1.36
CA ASP A 29 -10.05 4.42 -0.19
C ASP A 29 -9.63 5.90 -0.26
N HIS A 30 -10.61 6.80 -0.20
CA HIS A 30 -10.40 8.24 -0.13
C HIS A 30 -10.73 8.74 1.28
N VAL A 31 -9.75 8.70 2.17
CA VAL A 31 -9.90 9.19 3.54
C VAL A 31 -9.67 10.71 3.62
N PRO A 32 -10.35 11.43 4.54
CA PRO A 32 -10.05 12.84 4.78
C PRO A 32 -8.59 13.03 5.16
N ASP A 33 -7.99 14.13 4.67
CA ASP A 33 -6.60 14.50 4.94
C ASP A 33 -5.57 13.42 4.53
N LEU A 34 -5.88 12.61 3.51
CA LEU A 34 -4.95 11.64 2.93
C LEU A 34 -3.67 12.35 2.43
N VAL A 35 -2.52 11.76 2.73
CA VAL A 35 -1.20 12.25 2.32
C VAL A 35 -0.45 11.17 1.57
N ASP A 36 0.32 11.57 0.56
CA ASP A 36 1.13 10.65 -0.23
C ASP A 36 2.50 10.42 0.42
N GLY A 37 2.94 9.16 0.38
CA GLY A 37 4.27 8.75 0.82
C GLY A 37 5.11 8.23 -0.33
N VAL A 38 6.40 8.55 -0.33
CA VAL A 38 7.37 8.01 -1.29
C VAL A 38 8.61 7.47 -0.57
N VAL A 39 9.12 6.34 -1.04
CA VAL A 39 10.35 5.73 -0.56
C VAL A 39 11.47 6.00 -1.56
N VAL A 40 12.58 6.57 -1.08
CA VAL A 40 13.81 6.73 -1.87
C VAL A 40 14.70 5.53 -1.60
N SER A 41 14.77 4.62 -2.57
CA SER A 41 15.57 3.40 -2.50
C SER A 41 17.02 3.62 -2.93
N SER A 42 17.93 2.78 -2.45
CA SER A 42 19.34 2.77 -2.88
C SER A 42 19.44 2.47 -4.38
N ALA A 43 20.31 3.20 -5.08
CA ALA A 43 20.69 2.91 -6.47
C ALA A 43 21.80 1.84 -6.56
N MET A 44 22.45 1.51 -5.43
CA MET A 44 23.53 0.53 -5.33
C MET A 44 23.02 -0.72 -4.64
N ALA A 45 23.46 -1.90 -5.11
CA ALA A 45 23.07 -3.17 -4.53
C ALA A 45 23.58 -3.34 -3.08
N THR A 46 24.82 -2.89 -2.81
CA THR A 46 25.46 -2.99 -1.50
C THR A 46 26.43 -1.83 -1.31
N ASP A 47 26.21 -1.01 -0.29
CA ASP A 47 27.16 -0.01 0.19
C ASP A 47 26.74 0.49 1.59
N THR A 48 27.57 1.34 2.21
CA THR A 48 27.28 2.00 3.50
C THR A 48 26.78 3.42 3.30
N ILE A 49 25.67 3.77 3.94
CA ILE A 49 25.14 5.13 3.93
C ILE A 49 26.05 6.02 4.79
N THR A 50 26.77 6.94 4.15
CA THR A 50 27.63 7.92 4.86
C THR A 50 26.89 9.20 5.24
N ARG A 51 25.85 9.57 4.49
CA ARG A 51 25.05 10.78 4.73
C ARG A 51 23.69 10.72 4.01
N ILE A 52 22.65 11.24 4.66
CA ILE A 52 21.36 11.58 4.04
C ILE A 52 21.13 13.08 4.19
N ALA A 53 21.06 13.81 3.07
CA ALA A 53 20.81 15.25 3.06
C ALA A 53 19.32 15.51 2.77
N ALA A 54 18.53 15.73 3.82
CA ALA A 54 17.07 15.91 3.71
C ALA A 54 16.59 17.36 3.91
N ALA A 55 17.48 18.30 4.20
CA ALA A 55 17.11 19.67 4.58
C ALA A 55 16.30 20.38 3.48
N ASP A 56 16.79 20.32 2.23
CA ASP A 56 16.13 20.99 1.11
C ASP A 56 14.75 20.43 0.81
N THR A 57 14.54 19.11 0.99
CA THR A 57 13.25 18.46 0.80
C THR A 57 12.28 18.84 1.91
N ARG A 58 12.73 18.85 3.18
CA ARG A 58 11.91 19.26 4.33
C ARG A 58 11.43 20.71 4.24
N ALA A 59 12.20 21.57 3.56
CA ALA A 59 11.86 22.98 3.37
C ALA A 59 10.92 23.23 2.18
N ARG A 60 10.53 22.19 1.40
CA ARG A 60 9.60 22.36 0.28
C ARG A 60 8.16 22.43 0.76
N ASP A 61 7.42 23.38 0.19
CA ASP A 61 5.97 23.47 0.39
C ASP A 61 5.29 22.15 0.01
N GLY A 62 4.39 21.67 0.88
CA GLY A 62 3.68 20.41 0.72
C GLY A 62 4.40 19.17 1.28
N VAL A 63 5.68 19.27 1.65
CA VAL A 63 6.37 18.18 2.36
C VAL A 63 6.05 18.26 3.84
N LEU A 64 5.34 17.24 4.35
CA LEU A 64 4.99 17.18 5.76
C LEU A 64 6.14 16.66 6.63
N GLN A 65 6.88 15.66 6.13
CA GLN A 65 7.95 15.04 6.90
C GLN A 65 8.93 14.26 6.02
N VAL A 66 10.19 14.16 6.46
CA VAL A 66 11.19 13.24 5.89
C VAL A 66 11.80 12.40 7.01
N PHE A 67 11.55 11.10 6.98
CA PHE A 67 12.06 10.12 7.93
C PHE A 67 13.39 9.51 7.45
N THR A 68 14.31 9.28 8.38
CA THR A 68 15.57 8.55 8.19
C THR A 68 15.83 7.67 9.41
N HIS A 69 16.71 6.66 9.30
CA HIS A 69 17.14 5.83 10.42
C HIS A 69 18.16 6.54 11.33
#